data_AF-A0AAU5JWM2-F1
#
_entry.id   AF-A0AAU5JWM2-F1
#
_cell.length_a   1.000
_cell.length_b   1.000
_cell.length_c   1.000
_cell.angle_alpha   90.00
_cell.angle_beta   90.00
_cell.angle_gamma   90.00
#
_symmetry.space_group_name_H-M   'P 1'
#
loop_
_entity.id
_entity.type
_entity.pdbx_description
1 polymer ?
#
loop_
_entity_poly.entity_id
_entity_poly.type
_entity_poly.pdbx_seq_one_letter_code
_entity_poly.pdbx_strand_id
1 'polypeptide(L)' 'MGREITDPEFIAYMRAFEESTKHLGSCPACQKGDPCKSGAPIHADFETKQDAWEAKSTRWN' A
#
# COMPACT_ATOMS: atom_id res chain seq x y z
N MET A 1 15.14 -4.90 -18.41
CA MET A 1 14.76 -4.25 -17.13
C MET A 1 13.55 -3.38 -17.42
N GLY A 2 12.40 -3.61 -16.76
CA GLY A 2 11.19 -2.81 -17.02
C GLY A 2 9.84 -3.55 -17.01
N ARG A 3 9.78 -4.82 -16.60
CA ARG A 3 8.50 -5.57 -16.54
C ARG A 3 7.69 -5.25 -15.27
N GLU A 4 8.35 -4.75 -14.23
CA GLU A 4 7.78 -4.48 -12.90
C GLU A 4 6.83 -3.28 -12.91
N ILE A 5 7.16 -2.20 -13.63
CA ILE A 5 6.37 -0.95 -13.64
C ILE A 5 5.04 -1.10 -14.39
N THR A 6 4.94 -2.07 -15.32
CA THR A 6 3.72 -2.37 -16.06
C THR A 6 2.88 -3.48 -15.41
N ASP A 7 3.37 -4.07 -14.31
CA ASP A 7 2.69 -5.18 -13.67
C ASP A 7 1.42 -4.67 -12.94
N PRO A 8 0.24 -5.26 -13.19
CA PRO A 8 -1.01 -4.77 -12.62
C PRO A 8 -1.05 -4.87 -11.08
N GLU A 9 -0.36 -5.86 -10.49
CA GLU A 9 -0.29 -6.00 -9.03
C GLU A 9 0.69 -4.98 -8.43
N PHE A 10 1.81 -4.71 -9.11
CA PHE A 10 2.70 -3.61 -8.74
C PHE A 10 1.99 -2.24 -8.82
N ILE A 11 1.24 -1.99 -9.90
CA ILE A 11 0.48 -0.74 -10.07
C ILE A 11 -0.59 -0.60 -8.97
N ALA A 12 -1.29 -1.69 -8.63
CA ALA A 12 -2.27 -1.70 -7.55
C ALA A 12 -1.62 -1.42 -6.18
N TYR A 13 -0.48 -2.05 -5.91
CA TYR A 13 0.33 -1.78 -4.72
C TYR A 13 0.77 -0.32 -4.63
N MET A 14 1.32 0.25 -5.71
CA MET A 14 1.79 1.63 -5.73
C MET A 14 0.64 2.64 -5.55
N ARG A 15 -0.57 2.35 -6.07
CA ARG A 15 -1.75 3.19 -5.83
C ARG A 15 -2.20 3.15 -4.37
N ALA A 16 -2.30 1.96 -3.78
CA ALA A 16 -2.68 1.82 -2.38
C ALA A 16 -1.64 2.49 -1.44
N PHE A 17 -0.35 2.42 -1.80
CA PHE A 17 0.72 3.15 -1.13
C PHE A 17 0.54 4.67 -1.22
N GLU A 18 0.23 5.19 -2.41
CA GLU A 18 -0.03 6.62 -2.61
C GLU A 18 -1.21 7.10 -1.76
N GLU A 19 -2.31 6.34 -1.70
CA GLU A 19 -3.48 6.68 -0.89
C GLU A 19 -3.17 6.64 0.62
N SER A 20 -2.45 5.61 1.07
CA SER A 20 -1.99 5.46 2.45
C SER A 20 -1.10 6.62 2.89
N THR A 21 -0.14 7.02 2.05
CA THR A 21 0.77 8.14 2.35
C THR A 21 0.08 9.50 2.30
N LYS A 22 -0.85 9.72 1.36
CA LYS A 22 -1.70 10.92 1.34
C LYS A 22 -2.55 11.05 2.61
N HIS A 23 -3.14 9.94 3.07
CA HIS A 23 -3.90 9.92 4.31
C HIS A 23 -3.00 10.22 5.51
N LEU A 24 -1.85 9.55 5.61
CA LEU A 24 -0.87 9.80 6.67
C LEU A 24 -0.41 11.27 6.70
N GLY A 25 -0.20 11.89 5.54
CA GLY A 25 0.17 13.31 5.46
C GLY A 25 -0.93 14.28 5.92
N SER A 26 -2.19 13.87 5.85
CA SER A 26 -3.36 14.72 6.11
C SER A 26 -4.11 14.37 7.41
N CYS A 27 -3.70 13.30 8.11
CA CYS A 27 -4.38 12.79 9.29
C CYS A 27 -3.49 12.85 10.54
N PRO A 28 -3.73 13.81 11.47
CA PRO A 28 -2.94 13.93 12.71
C PRO A 28 -2.97 12.70 13.60
N ALA A 29 -4.07 11.92 13.58
CA ALA A 29 -4.15 10.67 14.33
C ALA A 29 -3.17 9.63 13.78
N CYS A 30 -3.17 9.39 12.46
CA CYS A 30 -2.20 8.50 11.82
C CYS A 30 -0.76 8.99 12.00
N GLN A 31 -0.52 10.31 11.95
CA GLN A 31 0.83 10.87 12.19
C GLN A 31 1.38 10.58 13.59
N LYS A 32 0.49 10.46 14.58
CA LYS A 32 0.83 10.14 15.97
C LYS A 32 0.81 8.64 16.28
N GLY A 33 0.40 7.81 15.31
CA GLY A 33 0.17 6.39 15.53
C GLY A 33 -1.09 6.08 16.34
N ASP A 34 -2.00 7.04 16.47
CA ASP A 34 -3.28 6.86 17.15
C ASP A 34 -4.26 6.06 16.27
N PRO A 35 -5.23 5.34 16.87
CA PRO A 35 -6.28 4.65 16.12
C PRO A 35 -7.07 5.61 15.23
N CYS A 36 -7.05 5.38 13.92
CA CYS A 36 -7.80 6.16 12.95
C CYS A 36 -8.85 5.28 12.24
N LYS A 37 -10.14 5.52 12.50
CA LYS A 37 -11.24 4.78 11.84
C LYS A 37 -11.23 4.95 10.32
N SER A 38 -10.84 6.13 9.84
CA SER A 38 -10.75 6.42 8.40
C SER A 38 -9.47 5.86 7.77
N GLY A 39 -8.37 5.82 8.52
CA GLY A 39 -7.08 5.28 8.07
C GLY A 39 -7.03 3.76 8.09
N ALA A 40 -7.75 3.10 9.00
CA ALA A 40 -7.80 1.65 9.13
C ALA A 40 -8.10 0.92 7.80
N PRO A 41 -9.17 1.23 7.05
CA PRO A 41 -9.41 0.58 5.76
C PRO A 41 -8.35 0.93 4.70
N ILE A 42 -7.75 2.11 4.76
CA ILE A 42 -6.73 2.56 3.79
C ILE A 42 -5.42 1.80 4.00
N HIS A 43 -4.97 1.67 5.26
CA HIS A 43 -3.76 0.94 5.60
C HIS A 43 -3.95 -0.58 5.40
N ALA A 44 -5.13 -1.13 5.74
CA ALA A 44 -5.43 -2.53 5.49
C ALA A 44 -5.46 -2.88 3.99
N ASP A 45 -5.97 -1.99 3.12
CA ASP A 45 -5.89 -2.20 1.67
C ASP A 45 -4.44 -2.17 1.18
N PHE A 46 -3.64 -1.20 1.64
CA PHE A 46 -2.21 -1.15 1.34
C PHE A 46 -1.47 -2.43 1.75
N GLU A 47 -1.66 -2.92 2.98
CA GLU A 47 -1.06 -4.16 3.47
C GLU A 47 -1.48 -5.36 2.61
N THR A 48 -2.75 -5.43 2.21
CA THR A 48 -3.27 -6.49 1.33
C THR A 48 -2.62 -6.47 -0.05
N LYS A 49 -2.43 -5.28 -0.65
CA LYS A 49 -1.79 -5.17 -1.97
C LYS A 49 -0.28 -5.38 -1.90
N GLN A 50 0.34 -5.00 -0.80
CA GLN A 50 1.74 -5.27 -0.52
C GLN A 50 1.98 -6.78 -0.44
N ASP A 51 1.20 -7.50 0.37
CA ASP A 51 1.31 -8.96 0.51
C ASP A 51 1.13 -9.68 -0.84
N ALA A 52 0.13 -9.28 -1.63
CA ALA A 52 -0.10 -9.85 -2.96
C ALA A 52 1.11 -9.65 -3.90
N TRP A 53 1.68 -8.44 -3.92
CA TRP A 53 2.88 -8.14 -4.70
C TRP A 53 4.10 -8.92 -4.21
N GLU A 54 4.33 -8.99 -2.90
CA GLU A 54 5.45 -9.73 -2.30
C GLU A 54 5.33 -11.24 -2.53
N ALA A 55 4.14 -11.82 -2.40
CA ALA A 55 3.85 -13.22 -2.70
C ALA A 55 4.14 -13.57 -4.16
N LYS A 56 3.81 -12.64 -5.08
CA LYS A 56 4.13 -12.78 -6.51
C LYS A 56 5.63 -12.65 -6.79
N SER A 57 6.30 -11.69 -6.16
CA SER A 57 7.74 -11.45 -6.31
C SER A 57 8.56 -12.67 -5.83
N THR A 58 8.15 -13.26 -4.71
CA THR A 58 8.77 -14.47 -4.14
C THR A 58 8.68 -15.68 -5.07
N ARG A 59 7.68 -15.71 -5.97
CA ARG A 59 7.50 -16.78 -6.97
C ARG A 59 8.53 -16.75 -8.11
N TRP A 60 9.39 -15.73 -8.17
CA TRP A 60 10.45 -15.57 -9.17
C TRP A 60 11.87 -15.72 -8.60
N ASN A 61 12.01 -16.07 -7.31
CA ASN A 61 13.29 -16.40 -6.66
C ASN A 61 13.47 -17.92 -6.53
#